data_AF-A0AB35IZP4-F1
#
_entry.id   AF-A0AB35IZP4-F1
#
_cell.length_a   1.000
_cell.length_b   1.000
_cell.length_c   1.000
_cell.angle_alpha   90.00
_cell.angle_beta   90.00
_cell.angle_gamma   90.00
#
_symmetry.space_group_name_H-M   'P 1'
#
loop_
_entity.id
_entity.type
_entity.pdbx_description
1 polymer ?
#
loop_
_entity_poly.entity_id
_entity_poly.type
_entity_poly.pdbx_seq_one_letter_code
_entity_poly.pdbx_strand_id
1 'polypeptide(L)'
;MYEKYLEQLEEAGKIRNLKDRSISCYKSYVSYFLKYQNKNPKELTCQDVRVFLLAKKEEGLKATTLNLYNSAIRFFYRNVLHILWDDITVPRMILEHKLPTVLTASEIDRLLDAVD
;
A
#
# COMPACT_ATOMS: atom_id res chain seq x y z
N MET A 1 -0.85 21.13 -3.22
CA MET A 1 -1.21 20.70 -4.60
C MET A 1 -2.06 19.43 -4.60
N TYR A 2 -1.75 18.41 -3.82
CA TYR A 2 -2.48 17.12 -3.87
C TYR A 2 -3.68 16.99 -2.92
N GLU A 3 -3.95 17.98 -2.05
CA GLU A 3 -4.97 17.87 -1.00
C GLU A 3 -6.35 17.49 -1.55
N LYS A 4 -6.80 18.18 -2.61
CA LYS A 4 -8.04 17.87 -3.32
C LYS A 4 -8.17 16.39 -3.70
N TYR A 5 -7.08 15.77 -4.17
CA TYR A 5 -7.10 14.36 -4.57
C TYR A 5 -7.13 13.41 -3.38
N LEU A 6 -6.56 13.81 -2.23
CA LEU A 6 -6.60 13.03 -1.00
C LEU A 6 -7.97 13.12 -0.31
N GLU A 7 -8.66 14.26 -0.42
CA GLU A 7 -10.06 14.42 0.00
C GLU A 7 -10.98 13.54 -0.85
N GLN A 8 -10.82 13.56 -2.18
CA GLN A 8 -11.58 12.69 -3.08
C GLN A 8 -11.33 11.19 -2.79
N LEU A 9 -10.09 10.82 -2.44
CA LEU A 9 -9.77 9.46 -2.02
C LEU A 9 -10.52 9.08 -0.74
N GLU A 10 -10.60 10.00 0.21
CA GLU A 10 -11.33 9.80 1.47
C GLU A 10 -12.84 9.65 1.23
N GLU A 11 -13.44 10.51 0.42
CA GLU A 11 -14.85 10.39 0.00
C GLU A 11 -15.11 9.04 -0.70
N ALA A 12 -14.25 8.66 -1.65
CA ALA A 12 -14.36 7.39 -2.35
C ALA A 12 -14.23 6.19 -1.39
N GLY A 13 -13.39 6.30 -0.37
CA GLY A 13 -13.25 5.30 0.69
C GLY A 13 -14.49 5.21 1.58
N LYS A 14 -15.03 6.34 2.02
CA LYS A 14 -16.22 6.44 2.88
C LYS A 14 -17.46 5.87 2.20
N ILE A 15 -17.71 6.20 0.93
CA ILE A 15 -18.84 5.66 0.15
C ILE A 15 -18.80 4.13 0.05
N ARG A 16 -17.60 3.54 0.12
CA ARG A 16 -17.38 2.09 0.06
C ARG A 16 -17.32 1.43 1.44
N ASN A 17 -17.66 2.16 2.51
CA ASN A 17 -17.60 1.70 3.90
C ASN A 17 -16.21 1.15 4.30
N LEU A 18 -15.14 1.74 3.76
CA LEU A 18 -13.79 1.42 4.24
C LEU A 18 -13.61 1.94 5.67
N LYS A 19 -12.90 1.16 6.49
CA LYS A 19 -12.52 1.60 7.83
C LYS A 19 -11.63 2.84 7.75
N ASP A 20 -11.79 3.78 8.68
CA ASP A 20 -10.99 5.03 8.70
C ASP A 20 -9.48 4.75 8.70
N ARG A 21 -9.03 3.71 9.41
CA ARG A 21 -7.63 3.27 9.40
C ARG A 21 -7.14 2.91 7.99
N SER A 22 -7.97 2.26 7.18
CA SER A 22 -7.65 1.91 5.80
C SER A 22 -7.56 3.15 4.91
N ILE A 23 -8.49 4.10 5.08
CA ILE A 23 -8.49 5.38 4.36
C ILE A 23 -7.22 6.16 4.68
N SER A 24 -6.90 6.32 5.97
CA SER A 24 -5.68 7.00 6.42
C SER A 24 -4.40 6.34 5.89
N CYS A 25 -4.35 5.01 5.88
CA CYS A 25 -3.24 4.29 5.23
C CYS A 25 -3.16 4.62 3.74
N TYR A 26 -4.27 4.58 3.00
CA TYR A 26 -4.28 4.85 1.57
C TYR A 26 -3.87 6.29 1.25
N LYS A 27 -4.39 7.28 2.00
CA LYS A 27 -3.96 8.69 1.88
C LYS A 27 -2.45 8.81 2.08
N SER A 28 -1.89 8.12 3.08
CA SER A 28 -0.46 8.17 3.39
C SER A 28 0.40 7.61 2.25
N TYR A 29 0.06 6.42 1.74
CA TYR A 29 0.78 5.79 0.62
C TYR A 29 0.66 6.59 -0.68
N VAL A 30 -0.54 7.07 -1.00
CA VAL A 30 -0.79 7.88 -2.21
C VAL A 30 -0.11 9.24 -2.11
N SER A 31 -0.17 9.92 -0.96
CA SER A 31 0.52 11.20 -0.74
C SER A 31 2.03 11.06 -0.96
N TYR A 32 2.64 9.99 -0.44
CA TYR A 32 4.05 9.70 -0.68
C TYR A 32 4.35 9.46 -2.17
N PHE A 33 3.55 8.65 -2.85
CA PHE A 33 3.70 8.40 -4.28
C PHE A 33 3.58 9.67 -5.13
N LEU A 34 2.57 10.52 -4.85
CA LEU A 34 2.37 11.78 -5.58
C LEU A 34 3.54 12.75 -5.38
N LYS A 35 4.06 12.85 -4.15
CA LYS A 35 5.27 13.64 -3.86
C LYS A 35 6.50 13.10 -4.58
N TYR A 36 6.65 11.77 -4.64
CA TYR A 36 7.76 11.13 -5.35
C TYR A 36 7.72 11.40 -6.86
N GLN A 37 6.54 11.29 -7.47
CA GLN A 37 6.38 11.55 -8.91
C GLN A 37 6.54 13.03 -9.25
N ASN A 38 6.08 13.92 -8.37
CA ASN A 38 6.11 15.37 -8.55
C ASN A 38 5.53 15.82 -9.91
N LYS A 39 4.42 15.19 -10.31
CA LYS A 39 3.70 15.42 -11.57
C LYS A 39 2.25 15.80 -11.32
N ASN A 40 1.60 16.36 -12.33
CA ASN A 40 0.15 16.53 -12.30
C ASN A 40 -0.52 15.15 -12.26
N PRO A 41 -1.45 14.87 -11.32
CA PRO A 41 -2.09 13.56 -11.23
C PRO A 41 -2.84 13.12 -12.49
N LYS A 42 -3.24 14.06 -13.35
CA LYS A 42 -3.88 13.76 -14.65
C LYS A 42 -2.94 13.19 -15.71
N GLU A 43 -1.63 13.37 -15.55
CA GLU A 43 -0.60 12.90 -16.49
C GLU A 43 -0.01 11.55 -16.07
N LEU A 44 -0.43 11.04 -14.92
CA LEU A 44 0.09 9.81 -14.36
C LEU A 44 -0.37 8.59 -15.17
N THR A 45 0.53 7.62 -15.31
CA THR A 45 0.31 6.38 -16.03
C THR A 45 0.65 5.16 -15.17
N CYS A 46 0.19 3.98 -15.57
CA CYS A 46 0.61 2.73 -14.93
C CYS A 46 2.14 2.54 -14.95
N GLN A 47 2.83 3.11 -15.96
CA GLN A 47 4.29 3.05 -16.05
C GLN A 47 4.97 3.85 -14.93
N ASP A 48 4.41 5.00 -14.54
CA ASP A 48 4.93 5.79 -13.40
C ASP A 48 4.84 4.98 -12.09
N VAL A 49 3.75 4.22 -11.91
CA VAL A 49 3.59 3.33 -10.75
C VAL A 49 4.61 2.20 -10.79
N ARG A 50 4.82 1.57 -11.96
CA ARG A 50 5.80 0.50 -12.14
C ARG A 50 7.21 0.98 -11.77
N VAL A 51 7.62 2.13 -12.30
CA VAL A 51 8.94 2.73 -12.02
C VAL A 51 9.09 3.02 -10.53
N PHE A 52 8.06 3.60 -9.91
CA PHE A 52 8.05 3.86 -8.46
C PHE A 52 8.22 2.58 -7.64
N LEU A 53 7.41 1.55 -7.90
CA LEU A 53 7.46 0.30 -7.15
C LEU A 53 8.79 -0.44 -7.35
N LEU A 54 9.39 -0.35 -8.55
CA LEU A 54 10.71 -0.91 -8.83
C LEU A 54 11.80 -0.19 -8.02
N ALA A 55 11.81 1.14 -8.02
CA ALA A 55 12.75 1.91 -7.21
C ALA A 55 12.62 1.60 -5.72
N LYS A 56 11.39 1.52 -5.19
CA LYS A 56 11.16 1.13 -3.78
C LYS A 56 11.61 -0.31 -3.49
N LYS A 57 11.50 -1.21 -4.46
CA LYS A 57 12.02 -2.57 -4.33
C LYS A 57 13.55 -2.59 -4.26
N GLU A 58 14.22 -1.79 -5.08
CA GLU A 58 15.69 -1.63 -5.07
C GLU A 58 16.21 -0.99 -3.78
N GLU A 59 15.41 -0.11 -3.16
CA GLU A 59 15.67 0.42 -1.80
C GLU A 59 15.46 -0.62 -0.68
N GLY A 60 15.04 -1.85 -1.00
CA GLY A 60 14.90 -2.94 -0.04
C GLY A 60 13.54 -3.02 0.67
N LEU A 61 12.50 -2.33 0.16
CA LEU A 61 11.16 -2.48 0.74
C LEU A 61 10.64 -3.90 0.56
N LYS A 62 10.06 -4.45 1.63
CA LYS A 62 9.44 -5.79 1.63
C LYS A 62 8.26 -5.84 0.66
N ALA A 63 8.06 -7.02 0.07
CA ALA A 63 6.93 -7.29 -0.83
C ALA A 63 5.55 -6.98 -0.21
N THR A 64 5.41 -7.16 1.11
CA THR A 64 4.19 -6.78 1.85
C THR A 64 3.92 -5.28 1.78
N THR A 65 4.94 -4.45 2.03
CA THR A 65 4.83 -2.99 1.95
C THR A 65 4.60 -2.52 0.51
N LEU A 66 5.30 -3.10 -0.46
CA LEU A 66 5.10 -2.79 -1.88
C LEU A 66 3.68 -3.12 -2.33
N ASN A 67 3.11 -4.22 -1.84
CA ASN A 67 1.71 -4.58 -2.11
C ASN A 67 0.71 -3.62 -1.45
N LEU A 68 1.05 -2.99 -0.31
CA LEU A 68 0.23 -1.92 0.29
C LEU A 68 0.24 -0.65 -0.57
N TYR A 69 1.41 -0.24 -1.07
CA TYR A 69 1.51 0.83 -2.07
C TYR A 69 0.69 0.51 -3.32
N ASN A 70 0.87 -0.69 -3.90
CA ASN A 70 0.11 -1.14 -5.07
C ASN A 70 -1.40 -1.04 -4.83
N SER A 71 -1.91 -1.57 -3.71
CA SER A 71 -3.34 -1.49 -3.37
C SER A 71 -3.85 -0.06 -3.24
N ALA A 72 -3.12 0.81 -2.52
CA ALA A 72 -3.53 2.19 -2.32
C ALA A 72 -3.53 2.99 -3.64
N ILE A 73 -2.49 2.81 -4.46
CA ILE A 73 -2.35 3.50 -5.75
C ILE A 73 -3.38 2.97 -6.76
N ARG A 74 -3.63 1.65 -6.81
CA ARG A 74 -4.70 1.05 -7.63
C ARG A 74 -6.06 1.62 -7.26
N PHE A 75 -6.34 1.74 -5.96
CA PHE A 75 -7.59 2.34 -5.48
C PHE A 75 -7.72 3.79 -5.96
N PHE A 76 -6.65 4.58 -5.82
CA PHE A 76 -6.61 5.96 -6.27
C PHE A 76 -6.82 6.11 -7.78
N TYR A 77 -6.12 5.31 -8.59
CA TYR A 77 -6.22 5.36 -10.06
C TYR A 77 -7.63 5.05 -10.54
N ARG A 78 -8.24 3.99 -10.02
CA ARG A 78 -9.55 3.54 -10.48
C ARG A 78 -10.70 4.42 -9.97
N ASN A 79 -10.62 4.89 -8.72
CA ASN A 79 -11.75 5.51 -8.05
C ASN A 79 -11.66 7.03 -7.93
N VAL A 80 -10.49 7.63 -8.15
CA VAL A 80 -10.29 9.10 -8.08
C VAL A 80 -9.85 9.65 -9.43
N LEU A 81 -8.82 9.06 -10.05
CA LEU A 81 -8.34 9.54 -11.35
C LEU A 81 -9.14 9.01 -12.54
N HIS A 82 -9.90 7.93 -12.34
CA HIS A 82 -10.60 7.19 -13.40
C HIS A 82 -9.69 6.74 -14.55
N ILE A 83 -8.45 6.38 -14.22
CA ILE A 83 -7.45 5.83 -15.14
C ILE A 83 -7.56 4.31 -15.13
N LEU A 84 -7.54 3.68 -16.31
CA LEU A 84 -7.53 2.24 -16.44
C LEU A 84 -6.26 1.66 -15.78
N TRP A 85 -6.46 0.64 -14.95
CA TRP A 85 -5.36 -0.04 -14.29
C TRP A 85 -4.95 -1.28 -15.08
N ASP A 86 -3.66 -1.38 -15.40
CA ASP A 86 -3.08 -2.55 -16.05
C ASP A 86 -2.31 -3.40 -15.04
N ASP A 87 -2.86 -4.58 -14.74
CA ASP A 87 -2.27 -5.56 -13.82
C ASP A 87 -1.01 -6.24 -14.40
N ILE A 88 -0.80 -6.19 -15.71
CA ILE A 88 0.43 -6.70 -16.35
C ILE A 88 1.56 -5.69 -16.14
N THR A 89 1.30 -4.40 -16.34
CA THR A 89 2.29 -3.33 -16.10
C THR A 89 2.63 -3.20 -14.62
N VAL A 90 1.62 -3.26 -13.74
CA VAL A 90 1.76 -3.06 -12.29
C VAL A 90 1.34 -4.32 -11.51
N PRO A 91 2.14 -5.41 -11.58
CA PRO A 91 1.79 -6.66 -10.93
C PRO A 91 1.93 -6.54 -9.41
N ARG A 92 1.20 -7.42 -8.72
CA ARG A 92 1.38 -7.68 -7.29
C ARG A 92 2.65 -8.49 -7.06
N MET A 93 3.38 -8.20 -5.99
CA MET A 93 4.55 -8.98 -5.60
C MET A 93 4.10 -10.30 -4.97
N ILE A 94 4.75 -11.39 -5.37
CA ILE A 94 4.58 -12.71 -4.76
C ILE A 94 5.07 -12.64 -3.31
N LEU A 95 4.25 -13.15 -2.39
CA LEU A 95 4.59 -13.27 -0.98
C LEU A 95 4.98 -14.71 -0.69
N GLU A 96 6.18 -14.91 -0.15
CA GLU A 96 6.56 -16.21 0.40
C GLU A 96 5.82 -16.44 1.72
N HIS A 97 5.10 -17.55 1.81
CA HIS A 97 4.48 -18.00 3.05
C HIS A 97 5.48 -18.84 3.83
N LYS A 98 5.99 -18.29 4.93
CA LYS A 98 6.81 -19.05 5.87
C LYS A 98 5.92 -19.91 6.76
N LEU A 99 6.41 -21.10 7.13
CA LEU A 99 5.75 -21.91 8.13
C LEU A 99 5.73 -21.16 9.48
N PRO A 100 4.62 -21.21 10.23
CA PRO A 100 4.58 -20.62 11.56
C PRO A 100 5.67 -21.22 12.46
N THR A 101 6.43 -20.36 13.11
CA THR A 101 7.31 -20.79 14.20
C THR A 101 6.44 -21.03 15.43
N VAL A 102 6.48 -22.25 15.98
CA VAL A 102 5.80 -22.60 17.22
C VAL A 102 6.79 -22.58 18.38
N LEU A 103 6.33 -22.11 19.54
CA LEU A 103 7.12 -22.14 20.77
C LEU A 103 7.19 -23.57 21.32
N THR A 104 8.34 -23.92 21.88
CA THR A 104 8.51 -25.11 22.71
C THR A 104 7.81 -24.94 24.06
N ALA A 105 7.51 -26.05 24.76
CA ALA A 105 6.89 -25.99 26.09
C ALA A 105 7.69 -25.09 27.06
N SER A 106 9.02 -25.21 27.07
CA SER A 106 9.88 -24.37 27.91
C SER A 106 9.89 -22.88 27.52
N GLU A 107 9.69 -22.55 26.23
CA GLU A 107 9.51 -21.16 25.81
C GLU A 107 8.15 -20.59 26.25
N ILE A 108 7.12 -21.43 26.30
CA ILE A 108 5.80 -21.07 26.82
C ILE A 108 5.90 -20.81 28.33
N ASP A 109 6.52 -21.71 29.09
CA ASP A 109 6.68 -21.56 30.55
C ASP A 109 7.42 -20.25 30.87
N ARG A 110 8.56 -19.99 30.20
CA ARG A 110 9.31 -18.73 30.37
C ARG A 110 8.53 -17.48 29.99
N LEU A 111 7.63 -17.56 29.01
CA LEU A 111 6.79 -16.44 28.61
C LEU A 111 5.73 -16.14 29.67
N LEU A 112 5.13 -17.18 30.26
CA LEU A 112 4.13 -17.06 31.32
C LEU A 112 4.76 -16.53 32.61
N ASP A 113 5.92 -17.06 33.01
CA ASP A 113 6.64 -16.59 34.20
C ASP A 113 7.08 -15.11 34.12
N ALA A 114 7.21 -14.57 32.89
CA ALA A 114 7.66 -13.19 32.66
C ALA A 114 6.53 -12.15 32.71
N VAL A 115 5.27 -12.57 32.78
CA VAL A 115 4.10 -11.69 32.87
C VAL A 115 3.45 -11.67 34.26
N ASP A 116 3.90 -12.54 35.18
CA ASP A 116 3.61 -12.50 36.62
C ASP A 116 4.51 -11.49 37.35
#